data_AF-A0A3N5IVZ0-F1
#
_entry.id   AF-A0A3N5IVZ0-F1
#
_cell.length_a   1.000
_cell.length_b   1.000
_cell.length_c   1.000
_cell.angle_alpha   90.00
_cell.angle_beta   90.00
_cell.angle_gamma   90.00
#
_symmetry.space_group_name_H-M   'P 1'
#
loop_
_entity.id
_entity.type
_entity.pdbx_description
1 polymer ?
#
loop_
_entity_poly.entity_id
_entity_poly.type
_entity_poly.pdbx_seq_one_letter_code
_entity_poly.pdbx_strand_id
1 'polypeptide(L)'
;MPMITENRETVGEANPDRVLVLGLGNVLLQDEGLGIRALNRLSEQYHFPDNVRLMDGGTMGMHLFPYLDGCTHLLILDAVETDSSPGTSARIAGPDLEQALSRKLSMHQAGVPELLAVGRLVGNLPAQVVVCGLQPET
;
A
#
# COMPACT_ATOMS: atom_id res chain seq x y z
N MET A 1 19.95 21.88 -49.11
CA MET A 1 19.84 22.38 -47.73
C MET A 1 19.84 21.16 -46.82
N PRO A 2 20.78 21.01 -45.88
CA PRO A 2 20.85 19.83 -45.03
C PRO A 2 20.07 20.01 -43.72
N MET A 3 19.93 18.89 -43.03
CA MET A 3 19.66 18.67 -41.60
C MET A 3 18.20 18.43 -41.16
N ILE A 4 17.92 17.14 -41.08
CA ILE A 4 17.15 16.46 -40.04
C ILE A 4 17.56 16.97 -38.65
N THR A 5 16.58 17.22 -37.77
CA THR A 5 16.78 17.11 -36.32
C THR A 5 15.56 16.43 -35.71
N GLU A 6 15.70 15.12 -35.47
CA GLU A 6 14.97 14.39 -34.43
C GLU A 6 15.44 14.81 -33.03
N ASN A 7 14.53 14.69 -32.08
CA ASN A 7 14.69 14.54 -30.62
C ASN A 7 15.32 15.66 -29.79
N ARG A 8 14.55 16.10 -28.77
CA ARG A 8 14.93 16.10 -27.34
C ARG A 8 13.65 16.25 -26.50
N GLU A 9 13.19 15.15 -25.91
CA GLU A 9 13.30 14.89 -24.47
C GLU A 9 12.41 15.80 -23.60
N THR A 10 11.25 15.28 -23.19
CA THR A 10 10.85 15.29 -21.78
C THR A 10 10.33 13.90 -21.40
N VAL A 11 11.30 13.03 -21.12
CA VAL A 11 11.10 11.79 -20.36
C VAL A 11 10.49 12.15 -19.01
N GLY A 12 9.33 11.57 -18.70
CA GLY A 12 8.74 11.40 -17.37
C GLY A 12 8.78 12.60 -16.43
N GLU A 13 7.65 13.31 -16.31
CA GLU A 13 7.37 13.96 -15.03
C GLU A 13 7.44 12.87 -13.95
N ALA A 14 8.46 12.96 -13.11
CA ALA A 14 8.62 12.05 -11.98
C ALA A 14 7.33 12.15 -11.16
N ASN A 15 6.57 11.06 -11.10
CA ASN A 15 5.41 10.99 -10.22
C ASN A 15 5.88 11.44 -8.83
N PRO A 16 5.35 12.55 -8.28
CA PRO A 16 5.77 13.03 -6.96
C PRO A 16 5.55 11.91 -5.94
N ASP A 17 4.46 11.14 -6.05
CA ASP A 17 4.06 10.09 -5.12
C ASP A 17 4.91 8.81 -5.26
N ARG A 18 6.22 8.90 -5.02
CA ARG A 18 7.11 7.74 -4.97
C ARG A 18 6.73 6.79 -3.84
N VAL A 19 6.18 7.31 -2.74
CA VAL A 19 5.80 6.54 -1.56
C VAL A 19 4.31 6.71 -1.30
N LEU A 20 3.57 5.61 -1.25
CA LEU A 20 2.16 5.58 -0.90
C LEU A 20 1.98 4.87 0.45
N VAL A 21 1.35 5.56 1.40
CA VAL A 21 0.92 5.01 2.69
C VAL A 21 -0.60 4.83 2.63
N LEU A 22 -1.04 3.58 2.57
CA LEU A 22 -2.44 3.20 2.55
C LEU A 22 -2.88 2.81 3.96
N GLY A 23 -3.83 3.55 4.52
CA GLY A 23 -4.65 3.05 5.61
C GLY A 23 -5.75 2.19 5.02
N LEU A 24 -5.92 0.98 5.51
CA LEU A 24 -7.05 0.11 5.18
C LEU A 24 -7.90 -0.14 6.42
N GLY A 25 -9.12 -0.61 6.19
CA GLY A 25 -10.01 -1.02 7.26
C GLY A 25 -11.34 -0.29 7.29
N ASN A 26 -12.25 -0.80 8.13
CA ASN A 26 -13.56 -0.21 8.34
C ASN A 26 -13.63 0.46 9.72
N VAL A 27 -13.60 1.79 9.76
CA VAL A 27 -13.66 2.57 11.01
C VAL A 27 -14.94 2.35 11.83
N LEU A 28 -16.01 1.83 11.20
CA LEU A 28 -17.28 1.52 11.86
C LEU A 28 -17.23 0.17 12.61
N LEU A 29 -16.25 -0.68 12.31
CA LEU A 29 -16.10 -2.03 12.86
C LEU A 29 -14.86 -2.10 13.75
N GLN A 30 -15.04 -1.86 15.05
CA GLN A 30 -14.07 -2.05 16.15
C GLN A 30 -12.58 -1.96 15.72
N ASP A 31 -11.88 -3.10 15.72
CA ASP A 31 -10.45 -3.20 15.46
C ASP A 31 -10.14 -3.26 13.96
N GLU A 32 -11.12 -3.52 13.09
CA GLU A 32 -10.91 -3.40 11.64
C GLU A 32 -10.56 -1.97 11.23
N GLY A 33 -10.92 -0.96 12.04
CA GLY A 33 -10.55 0.43 11.81
C GLY A 33 -9.09 0.78 12.13
N LEU A 34 -8.26 -0.16 12.60
CA LEU A 34 -6.91 0.11 13.07
C LEU A 34 -6.01 0.77 12.02
N GLY A 35 -6.08 0.32 10.76
CA GLY A 35 -5.27 0.88 9.68
C GLY A 35 -5.59 2.35 9.39
N ILE A 36 -6.88 2.69 9.27
CA ILE A 36 -7.32 4.09 9.11
C ILE A 36 -6.97 4.95 10.32
N ARG A 37 -7.15 4.43 11.54
CA ARG A 37 -6.78 5.16 12.77
C ARG A 37 -5.28 5.41 12.85
N ALA A 38 -4.46 4.46 12.41
CA ALA A 38 -3.01 4.63 12.32
C ALA A 38 -2.62 5.69 11.29
N LEU A 39 -3.23 5.65 10.09
CA LEU A 39 -3.01 6.65 9.05
C LEU A 39 -3.37 8.07 9.52
N ASN A 40 -4.53 8.23 10.17
CA ASN A 40 -4.96 9.53 10.70
C ASN A 40 -3.97 10.07 11.74
N ARG A 41 -3.51 9.21 12.66
CA ARG A 41 -2.48 9.61 13.63
C ARG A 41 -1.16 10.01 12.98
N LEU A 42 -0.73 9.31 11.92
CA LEU A 42 0.47 9.68 11.17
C LEU A 42 0.30 11.06 10.53
N SER A 43 -0.84 11.31 9.90
CA SER A 43 -1.17 12.60 9.26
C SER A 43 -1.22 13.76 10.26
N GLU A 44 -1.77 13.53 11.46
CA GLU A 44 -1.90 14.55 12.50
C GLU A 44 -0.57 14.88 13.20
N GLN A 45 0.33 13.89 13.35
CA GLN A 45 1.53 14.02 14.18
C GLN A 45 2.80 14.35 13.39
N TYR A 46 2.81 14.12 12.08
CA TYR A 46 4.00 14.24 11.25
C TYR A 46 3.73 15.04 9.99
N HIS A 47 4.75 15.77 9.53
CA HIS A 47 4.77 16.38 8.21
C HIS A 47 5.58 15.49 7.27
N PHE A 48 5.03 15.25 6.09
CA PHE A 48 5.66 14.44 5.06
C PHE A 48 6.12 15.32 3.90
N PRO A 49 7.23 14.96 3.23
CA PRO A 49 7.63 15.63 2.01
C PRO A 49 6.64 15.36 0.89
N ASP A 50 6.65 16.19 -0.14
CA ASP A 50 5.72 16.11 -1.29
C ASP A 50 5.75 14.75 -2.01
N ASN A 51 6.79 13.95 -1.79
CA ASN A 51 6.93 12.65 -2.42
C ASN A 51 6.31 11.46 -1.66
N VAL A 52 5.60 11.75 -0.56
CA VAL A 52 4.93 10.78 0.29
C VAL A 52 3.45 11.13 0.36
N ARG A 53 2.62 10.22 -0.10
CA ARG A 53 1.17 10.36 -0.08
C ARG A 53 0.55 9.47 0.97
N LEU A 54 -0.23 10.07 1.85
CA LEU A 54 -1.11 9.35 2.78
C LEU A 54 -2.50 9.25 2.15
N MET A 55 -3.09 8.07 2.17
CA MET A 55 -4.40 7.83 1.56
C MET A 55 -5.22 6.85 2.39
N ASP A 56 -6.45 7.25 2.69
CA ASP A 56 -7.49 6.38 3.21
C ASP A 56 -7.98 5.50 2.06
N GLY A 57 -7.63 4.21 2.12
CA GLY A 57 -8.09 3.20 1.18
C GLY A 57 -9.28 2.39 1.69
N GLY A 58 -9.73 2.63 2.93
CA GLY A 58 -10.85 1.95 3.59
C GLY A 58 -10.99 0.48 3.20
N THR A 59 -12.09 0.20 2.49
CA THR A 59 -12.46 -1.12 1.96
C THR A 59 -12.44 -1.15 0.42
N MET A 60 -11.68 -0.26 -0.23
CA MET A 60 -11.74 -0.01 -1.68
C MET A 60 -11.16 -1.13 -2.56
N GLY A 61 -10.32 -2.02 -2.00
CA GLY A 61 -9.78 -3.19 -2.70
C GLY A 61 -9.16 -2.86 -4.07
N MET A 62 -9.69 -3.44 -5.15
CA MET A 62 -9.20 -3.23 -6.52
C MET A 62 -9.32 -1.79 -7.04
N HIS A 63 -10.18 -0.96 -6.46
CA HIS A 63 -10.24 0.46 -6.82
C HIS A 63 -8.95 1.22 -6.47
N LEU A 64 -8.05 0.60 -5.69
CA LEU A 64 -6.75 1.17 -5.34
C LEU A 64 -5.71 1.01 -6.47
N PHE A 65 -5.98 0.18 -7.48
CA PHE A 65 -5.01 -0.16 -8.54
C PHE A 65 -4.42 1.05 -9.28
N PRO A 66 -5.21 2.08 -9.66
CA PRO A 66 -4.65 3.26 -10.32
C PRO A 66 -3.63 4.03 -9.47
N TYR A 67 -3.67 3.92 -8.14
CA TYR A 67 -2.72 4.61 -7.25
C TYR A 67 -1.39 3.87 -7.10
N LEU A 68 -1.27 2.64 -7.62
CA LEU A 68 0.02 1.94 -7.69
C LEU A 68 0.89 2.43 -8.85
N ASP A 69 0.30 3.10 -9.84
CA ASP A 69 1.03 3.56 -11.02
C ASP A 69 2.08 4.62 -10.63
N GLY A 70 3.33 4.39 -11.05
CA GLY A 70 4.49 5.22 -10.69
C GLY A 70 4.89 5.17 -9.20
N CYS A 71 4.18 4.42 -8.35
CA CYS A 71 4.54 4.23 -6.95
C CYS A 71 5.74 3.28 -6.84
N THR A 72 6.75 3.68 -6.07
CA THR A 72 7.97 2.89 -5.87
C THR A 72 7.99 2.16 -4.52
N HIS A 73 7.29 2.71 -3.52
CA HIS A 73 7.21 2.18 -2.16
C HIS A 73 5.77 2.22 -1.67
N LEU A 74 5.23 1.07 -1.29
CA LEU A 74 3.90 0.93 -0.74
C LEU A 74 3.99 0.46 0.71
N LEU A 75 3.42 1.25 1.62
CA LEU A 75 3.20 0.89 3.01
C LEU A 75 1.69 0.71 3.23
N ILE A 76 1.27 -0.47 3.63
CA ILE A 76 -0.11 -0.80 3.98
C ILE A 76 -0.23 -0.86 5.49
N LEU A 77 -1.20 -0.14 6.05
CA LEU A 77 -1.57 -0.16 7.45
C LEU A 77 -2.92 -0.88 7.56
N ASP A 78 -2.97 -2.01 8.28
CA ASP A 78 -4.19 -2.82 8.43
C ASP A 78 -4.22 -3.54 9.79
N ALA A 79 -5.37 -4.09 10.16
CA ALA A 79 -5.44 -5.13 11.19
C ALA A 79 -4.94 -6.45 10.59
N VAL A 80 -3.99 -7.11 11.25
CA VAL A 80 -3.34 -8.31 10.72
C VAL A 80 -3.50 -9.46 11.70
N GLU A 81 -4.24 -10.48 11.27
CA GLU A 81 -4.39 -11.74 11.99
C GLU A 81 -3.10 -12.55 11.88
N THR A 82 -2.47 -12.81 13.02
CA THR A 82 -1.17 -13.49 13.16
C THR A 82 -1.18 -14.61 14.21
N ASP A 83 -2.37 -15.01 14.68
CA ASP A 83 -2.54 -15.98 15.78
C ASP A 83 -1.74 -15.61 17.06
N SER A 84 -1.47 -14.31 17.25
CA SER A 84 -0.68 -13.78 18.37
C SER A 84 -1.59 -13.14 19.42
N SER A 85 -1.01 -12.60 20.51
CA SER A 85 -1.81 -11.82 21.48
C SER A 85 -2.35 -10.53 20.86
N PRO A 86 -3.56 -10.08 21.21
CA PRO A 86 -4.11 -8.80 20.75
C PRO A 86 -3.15 -7.62 20.98
N GLY A 87 -3.07 -6.71 20.02
CA GLY A 87 -2.16 -5.57 20.02
C GLY A 87 -0.70 -5.90 19.65
N THR A 88 -0.36 -7.15 19.36
CA THR A 88 0.98 -7.52 18.88
C THR A 88 1.21 -6.92 17.50
N SER A 89 2.36 -6.28 17.30
CA SER A 89 2.70 -5.71 16.01
C SER A 89 3.22 -6.76 15.02
N ALA A 90 2.76 -6.63 13.78
CA ALA A 90 3.15 -7.45 12.65
C ALA A 90 3.76 -6.57 11.56
N ARG A 91 4.86 -7.04 10.98
CA ARG A 91 5.48 -6.43 9.79
C ARG A 91 5.78 -7.52 8.79
N ILE A 92 5.14 -7.44 7.62
CA ILE A 92 5.28 -8.41 6.53
C ILE A 92 5.89 -7.67 5.33
N ALA A 93 7.02 -8.15 4.83
CA ALA A 93 7.72 -7.55 3.70
C ALA A 93 8.54 -8.60 2.93
N GLY A 94 8.92 -8.28 1.69
CA GLY A 94 9.83 -9.12 0.90
C GLY A 94 9.34 -10.58 0.76
N PRO A 95 10.19 -11.59 1.00
CA PRO A 95 9.82 -13.00 0.85
C PRO A 95 8.63 -13.43 1.72
N ASP A 96 8.46 -12.82 2.90
CA ASP A 96 7.34 -13.14 3.80
C ASP A 96 6.02 -12.67 3.20
N LEU A 97 6.02 -11.52 2.51
CA LEU A 97 4.85 -11.04 1.77
C LEU A 97 4.50 -12.01 0.63
N GLU A 98 5.50 -12.53 -0.10
CA GLU A 98 5.25 -13.48 -1.18
C GLU A 98 4.67 -14.80 -0.66
N GLN A 99 5.21 -15.33 0.43
CA GLN A 99 4.68 -16.52 1.09
C GLN A 99 3.25 -16.29 1.57
N ALA A 100 3.00 -15.12 2.14
CA ALA A 100 1.71 -14.78 2.70
C ALA A 100 0.66 -14.63 1.56
N LEU A 101 0.99 -13.96 0.45
CA LEU A 101 0.13 -13.91 -0.75
C LEU A 101 -0.15 -15.30 -1.34
N SER A 102 0.86 -16.19 -1.34
CA SER A 102 0.74 -17.55 -1.89
C SER A 102 -0.09 -18.49 -1.01
N ARG A 103 -0.13 -18.24 0.31
CA ARG A 103 -0.85 -19.07 1.28
C ARG A 103 -2.34 -18.74 1.41
N LYS A 104 -2.91 -17.92 0.50
CA LYS A 104 -4.21 -17.25 0.70
C LYS A 104 -4.20 -16.52 2.04
N LEU A 105 -3.34 -15.52 2.16
CA LEU A 105 -3.43 -14.54 3.23
C LEU A 105 -4.89 -14.12 3.39
N SER A 106 -5.44 -14.40 4.57
CA SER A 106 -6.66 -13.76 5.03
C SER A 106 -6.29 -12.32 5.40
N MET A 107 -5.92 -11.50 4.40
CA MET A 107 -6.09 -10.06 4.55
C MET A 107 -7.60 -9.88 4.56
N HIS A 108 -8.15 -9.53 5.72
CA HIS A 108 -9.60 -9.52 5.93
C HIS A 108 -10.31 -8.48 5.05
N GLN A 109 -9.55 -7.59 4.41
CA GLN A 109 -10.04 -6.64 3.41
C GLN A 109 -10.10 -7.26 2.01
N ALA A 110 -11.33 -7.44 1.51
CA ALA A 110 -11.60 -7.93 0.17
C ALA A 110 -10.86 -7.09 -0.89
N GLY A 111 -10.05 -7.75 -1.72
CA GLY A 111 -9.46 -7.15 -2.92
C GLY A 111 -8.00 -6.71 -2.80
N VAL A 112 -7.37 -6.69 -1.62
CA VAL A 112 -5.96 -6.29 -1.46
C VAL A 112 -4.99 -7.39 -1.92
N PRO A 113 -5.18 -8.68 -1.57
CA PRO A 113 -4.38 -9.75 -2.16
C PRO A 113 -4.52 -9.81 -3.68
N GLU A 114 -5.73 -9.62 -4.20
CA GLU A 114 -6.02 -9.57 -5.64
C GLU A 114 -5.31 -8.38 -6.31
N LEU A 115 -5.35 -7.21 -5.69
CA LEU A 115 -4.66 -6.00 -6.13
C LEU A 115 -3.16 -6.24 -6.29
N LEU A 116 -2.53 -6.82 -5.27
CA LEU A 116 -1.09 -7.13 -5.28
C LEU A 116 -0.75 -8.20 -6.32
N ALA A 117 -1.60 -9.22 -6.47
CA ALA A 117 -1.41 -10.28 -7.45
C ALA A 117 -1.53 -9.76 -8.89
N VAL A 118 -2.52 -8.92 -9.19
CA VAL A 118 -2.70 -8.29 -10.51
C VAL A 118 -1.57 -7.32 -10.79
N GLY A 119 -1.19 -6.48 -9.82
CA GLY A 119 -0.06 -5.56 -9.93
C GLY A 119 1.24 -6.30 -10.29
N ARG A 120 1.48 -7.47 -9.68
CA ARG A 120 2.61 -8.32 -10.04
C ARG A 120 2.49 -8.87 -11.46
N LEU A 121 1.31 -9.38 -11.84
CA LEU A 121 1.09 -9.98 -13.15
C LEU A 121 1.33 -8.98 -14.30
N VAL A 122 0.92 -7.73 -14.12
CA VAL A 122 1.07 -6.68 -15.14
C VAL A 122 2.38 -5.89 -15.04
N GLY A 123 3.25 -6.22 -14.08
CA GLY A 123 4.52 -5.53 -13.87
C GLY A 123 4.39 -4.11 -13.30
N ASN A 124 3.27 -3.81 -12.64
CA ASN A 124 2.96 -2.49 -12.04
C ASN A 124 2.94 -2.55 -10.50
N LEU A 125 3.63 -3.53 -9.90
CA LEU A 125 3.77 -3.60 -8.45
C LEU A 125 4.93 -2.70 -8.00
N PRO A 126 4.75 -1.89 -6.95
CA PRO A 126 5.84 -1.10 -6.38
C PRO A 126 7.04 -1.97 -6.00
N ALA A 127 8.25 -1.44 -6.20
CA ALA A 127 9.50 -2.17 -5.95
C ALA A 127 9.64 -2.61 -4.49
N GLN A 128 9.08 -1.84 -3.56
CA GLN A 128 9.00 -2.20 -2.15
C GLN A 128 7.55 -2.17 -1.68
N VAL A 129 7.10 -3.28 -1.09
CA VAL A 129 5.80 -3.38 -0.45
C VAL A 129 5.99 -3.89 0.97
N VAL A 130 5.39 -3.18 1.93
CA VAL A 130 5.42 -3.51 3.35
C VAL A 130 3.99 -3.43 3.88
N VAL A 131 3.57 -4.47 4.61
CA VAL A 131 2.35 -4.45 5.41
C VAL A 131 2.76 -4.33 6.87
N CYS A 132 2.24 -3.31 7.55
CA CYS A 132 2.38 -3.11 8.98
C CYS A 132 1.00 -3.15 9.62
N GLY A 133 0.86 -3.86 10.72
CA GLY A 133 -0.42 -3.96 11.39
C GLY A 133 -0.31 -4.42 12.82
N LEU A 134 -1.47 -4.51 13.47
CA LEU A 134 -1.61 -5.07 14.81
C LEU A 134 -2.58 -6.24 14.77
N GLN A 135 -2.33 -7.23 15.62
CA GLN A 135 -3.27 -8.31 15.92
C GLN A 135 -4.55 -7.72 16.54
N PRO A 136 -5.74 -7.91 15.93
CA PRO A 136 -7.01 -7.47 16.53
C PRO A 136 -7.36 -8.29 17.78
N GLU A 137 -8.18 -7.71 18.67
CA GLU A 137 -8.78 -8.41 19.81
C GLU A 137 -10.15 -9.01 19.45
N THR A 138 -10.95 -8.27 18.68
CA THR A 138 -12.35 -8.64 18.36
C THR A 138 -12.74 -8.31 16.93
#